data_AF-A0A2Z7A214-F1
#
_entry.id   AF-A0A2Z7A214-F1
#
_cell.length_a   1.000
_cell.length_b   1.000
_cell.length_c   1.000
_cell.angle_alpha   90.00
_cell.angle_beta   90.00
_cell.angle_gamma   90.00
#
_symmetry.space_group_name_H-M   'P 1'
#
loop_
_entity.id
_entity.type
_entity.pdbx_description
1 polymer ?
#
loop_
_entity_poly.entity_id
_entity_poly.type
_entity_poly.pdbx_seq_one_letter_code
_entity_poly.pdbx_strand_id
1 'polypeptide(L)'
;MDAKNFYPMVKKISKINVCQVEERGFYVKIVSNKDEGVAVLLYRALELLPAFHVQSSNLAAFAHNYVLTFTIHVSIIFFDVFILP
;
A
#
# COMPACT_ATOMS: atom_id res chain seq x y z
N MET A 1 -4.51 27.12 -27.59
CA MET A 1 -3.53 26.04 -27.30
C MET A 1 -3.12 26.20 -25.86
N ASP A 2 -3.87 25.58 -24.95
CA ASP A 2 -3.66 25.69 -23.52
C ASP A 2 -2.39 24.94 -23.14
N ALA A 3 -1.38 25.70 -22.69
CA ALA A 3 -0.20 25.14 -22.06
C ALA A 3 -0.63 24.46 -20.76
N LYS A 4 -0.92 23.15 -20.84
CA LYS A 4 -0.96 22.30 -19.65
C LYS A 4 0.41 22.43 -19.00
N ASN A 5 0.48 23.17 -17.91
CA ASN A 5 1.64 23.22 -17.04
C ASN A 5 2.02 21.76 -16.69
N PHE A 6 3.06 21.24 -17.32
CA PHE A 6 3.64 19.91 -17.08
C PHE A 6 4.43 19.91 -15.78
N TYR A 7 3.81 20.30 -14.67
CA TYR A 7 4.31 19.82 -13.40
C TYR A 7 3.90 18.35 -13.33
N PRO A 8 4.84 17.38 -13.34
CA PRO A 8 4.46 16.00 -13.11
C PRO A 8 3.71 15.97 -11.79
N MET A 9 2.43 15.61 -11.83
CA MET A 9 1.64 15.48 -10.61
C MET A 9 2.39 14.46 -9.75
N VAL A 10 2.90 14.94 -8.60
CA VAL A 10 3.71 14.10 -7.72
C VAL A 10 2.81 12.99 -7.19
N LYS A 11 3.11 11.74 -7.58
CA LYS A 11 2.47 10.56 -7.00
C LYS A 11 2.84 10.49 -5.53
N LYS A 12 1.87 10.74 -4.66
CA LYS A 12 2.07 10.95 -3.24
C LYS A 12 1.16 10.04 -2.44
N ILE A 13 1.77 9.30 -1.52
CA ILE A 13 1.05 8.68 -0.40
C ILE A 13 0.86 9.76 0.66
N SER A 14 -0.40 10.13 0.92
CA SER A 14 -0.75 11.17 1.89
C SER A 14 -0.93 10.61 3.30
N LYS A 15 -1.30 9.33 3.42
CA LYS A 15 -1.51 8.68 4.72
C LYS A 15 -1.26 7.19 4.64
N ILE A 16 -0.68 6.63 5.70
CA ILE A 16 -0.62 5.20 5.96
C ILE A 16 -1.13 4.96 7.38
N ASN A 17 -2.04 4.00 7.53
CA ASN A 17 -2.52 3.50 8.81
C ASN A 17 -2.27 2.00 8.86
N VAL A 18 -1.67 1.53 9.96
CA VAL A 18 -1.39 0.10 10.20
C VAL A 18 -1.97 -0.27 11.55
N CYS A 19 -2.73 -1.36 11.61
CA CYS A 19 -3.29 -1.90 12.84
C CYS A 19 -3.03 -3.40 12.88
N GLN A 20 -2.49 -3.90 13.98
CA GLN A 20 -2.41 -5.33 14.20
C GLN A 20 -3.81 -5.87 14.53
N VAL A 21 -4.23 -6.93 13.83
CA VAL A 21 -5.56 -7.52 13.96
C VAL A 21 -5.52 -8.94 14.54
N GLU A 22 -4.38 -9.62 14.43
CA GLU A 22 -4.12 -10.95 14.99
C GLU A 22 -2.61 -11.15 15.22
N GLU A 23 -2.20 -12.34 15.72
CA GLU A 23 -0.77 -12.67 15.79
C GLU A 23 -0.16 -12.58 14.39
N ARG A 24 0.87 -11.74 14.22
CA ARG A 24 1.58 -11.50 12.93
C ARG A 24 0.70 -10.99 11.78
N GLY A 25 -0.59 -10.75 12.00
CA GLY A 25 -1.52 -10.22 11.00
C GLY A 25 -1.81 -8.73 11.18
N PHE A 26 -1.69 -7.98 10.09
CA PHE A 26 -1.86 -6.53 10.07
C PHE A 26 -2.83 -6.11 8.98
N TYR A 27 -3.75 -5.22 9.35
CA TYR A 27 -4.55 -4.45 8.41
C TYR A 27 -3.82 -3.15 8.08
N VAL A 28 -3.69 -2.85 6.80
CA VAL A 28 -3.01 -1.65 6.29
C VAL A 28 -3.96 -0.87 5.41
N LYS A 29 -4.00 0.45 5.61
CA LYS A 29 -4.73 1.41 4.78
C LYS A 29 -3.77 2.49 4.28
N ILE A 30 -3.65 2.60 2.97
CA ILE A 30 -2.85 3.60 2.27
C ILE A 30 -3.80 4.55 1.55
N VAL A 31 -3.60 5.85 1.73
CA VAL A 31 -4.28 6.89 0.98
C VAL A 31 -3.25 7.58 0.09
N SER A 32 -3.51 7.66 -1.21
CA SER A 32 -2.67 8.37 -2.17
C SER A 32 -3.51 9.30 -3.02
N ASN A 33 -2.87 10.28 -3.68
CA ASN A 33 -3.56 11.02 -4.73
C ASN A 33 -3.98 10.08 -5.86
N LYS A 34 -5.08 10.44 -6.53
CA LYS A 34 -5.55 9.77 -7.74
C LYS A 34 -4.85 10.39 -8.93
N ASP A 35 -4.02 9.59 -9.59
CA ASP A 35 -3.34 9.96 -10.82
C ASP A 35 -3.07 8.70 -11.67
N GLU A 36 -2.73 8.90 -12.93
CA GLU A 36 -2.46 7.84 -13.89
C GLU A 36 -1.34 6.92 -13.41
N GLY A 37 -1.63 5.61 -13.42
CA GLY A 37 -0.69 4.57 -13.00
C GLY A 37 -0.42 4.52 -11.49
N VAL A 38 -1.02 5.37 -10.64
CA VAL A 38 -0.86 5.25 -9.18
C VAL A 38 -1.43 3.93 -8.67
N ALA A 39 -2.61 3.54 -9.15
CA ALA A 39 -3.24 2.25 -8.80
C ALA A 39 -2.31 1.07 -9.13
N VAL A 40 -1.70 1.07 -10.33
CA VAL A 40 -0.77 0.02 -10.77
C VAL A 40 0.48 -0.02 -9.89
N LEU A 41 1.04 1.15 -9.56
CA LEU A 41 2.21 1.23 -8.68
C LEU A 41 1.92 0.76 -7.26
N LEU A 42 0.72 1.04 -6.73
CA LEU A 42 0.29 0.57 -5.42
C LEU A 42 0.20 -0.96 -5.36
N TYR A 43 -0.40 -1.59 -6.37
CA TYR A 43 -0.46 -3.05 -6.45
C TYR A 43 0.91 -3.69 -6.70
N ARG A 44 1.74 -3.11 -7.58
CA ARG A 44 3.11 -3.59 -7.79
C ARG A 44 3.93 -3.50 -6.49
N ALA A 45 3.80 -2.42 -5.73
CA ALA A 45 4.48 -2.30 -4.44
C ALA A 45 4.03 -3.39 -3.46
N LEU A 46 2.74 -3.74 -3.47
CA LEU A 46 2.19 -4.82 -2.65
C LEU A 46 2.75 -6.20 -3.05
N GLU A 47 2.93 -6.46 -4.35
CA GLU A 47 3.56 -7.69 -4.85
C GLU A 47 5.05 -7.80 -4.51
N LEU A 48 5.75 -6.67 -4.40
CA LEU A 48 7.18 -6.59 -4.09
C LEU A 48 7.50 -6.71 -2.60
N LEU A 49 6.54 -7.13 -1.76
CA LEU A 49 6.72 -7.31 -0.32
C LEU A 49 7.02 -8.79 0.01
N PRO A 50 8.28 -9.27 -0.09
CA PRO A 50 8.63 -10.70 0.04
C PRO A 50 8.43 -11.27 1.44
N ALA A 51 8.33 -10.41 2.46
CA ALA A 51 8.20 -10.81 3.86
C ALA A 51 6.75 -10.99 4.32
N PHE A 52 5.77 -10.72 3.44
CA PHE A 52 4.37 -10.64 3.82
C PHE A 52 3.49 -11.47 2.88
N HIS A 53 2.63 -12.28 3.48
CA HIS A 53 1.55 -12.93 2.75
C HIS A 53 0.33 -12.03 2.72
N VAL A 54 -0.04 -11.53 1.54
CA VAL A 54 -1.24 -10.71 1.37
C VAL A 54 -2.46 -11.62 1.34
N GLN A 55 -3.29 -11.55 2.37
CA GLN A 55 -4.52 -12.35 2.48
C GLN A 55 -5.67 -11.75 1.67
N SER A 56 -5.77 -10.41 1.68
CA SER A 56 -6.80 -9.69 0.96
C SER A 56 -6.32 -8.30 0.58
N SER A 57 -6.86 -7.76 -0.50
CA SER A 57 -6.63 -6.38 -0.89
C SER A 57 -7.87 -5.81 -1.58
N ASN A 58 -8.06 -4.51 -1.46
CA ASN A 58 -9.14 -3.77 -2.10
C ASN A 58 -8.66 -2.35 -2.41
N LEU A 59 -8.94 -1.87 -3.61
CA LEU A 59 -8.66 -0.50 -4.02
C LEU A 59 -9.98 0.22 -4.25
N ALA A 60 -10.22 1.25 -3.44
CA ALA A 60 -11.33 2.17 -3.62
C ALA A 60 -10.83 3.50 -4.19
N ALA A 61 -11.60 4.11 -5.09
CA ALA A 61 -11.37 5.48 -5.54
C ALA A 61 -12.40 6.39 -4.85
N PHE A 62 -11.94 7.47 -4.21
CA PHE A 62 -12.81 8.46 -3.58
C PHE A 62 -12.33 9.87 -3.89
N ALA A 63 -13.17 10.65 -4.59
CA ALA A 63 -12.85 12.00 -5.06
C ALA A 63 -11.50 12.07 -5.79
N HIS A 64 -10.49 12.68 -5.16
CA HIS A 64 -9.14 12.86 -5.69
C HIS A 64 -8.11 11.87 -5.12
N ASN A 65 -8.56 10.81 -4.44
CA ASN A 65 -7.67 9.85 -3.80
C ASN A 65 -7.96 8.41 -4.23
N TYR A 66 -6.90 7.60 -4.23
CA TYR A 66 -7.00 6.17 -4.09
C TYR A 66 -6.86 5.79 -2.62
N VAL A 67 -7.63 4.80 -2.20
CA VAL A 67 -7.56 4.18 -0.88
C VAL A 67 -7.32 2.70 -1.10
N LEU A 68 -6.07 2.27 -0.93
CA LEU A 68 -5.71 0.86 -0.94
C LEU A 68 -5.79 0.33 0.49
N THR A 69 -6.55 -0.74 0.68
CA THR A 69 -6.61 -1.47 1.95
C THR A 69 -6.20 -2.90 1.71
N PHE A 70 -5.37 -3.46 2.57
CA PHE A 70 -4.96 -4.86 2.47
C PHE A 70 -4.65 -5.44 3.84
N THR A 71 -4.76 -6.76 3.94
CA THR A 71 -4.34 -7.52 5.13
C THR A 71 -3.12 -8.34 4.78
N ILE A 72 -2.07 -8.22 5.59
CA ILE A 72 -0.82 -8.96 5.46
C ILE A 72 -0.56 -9.79 6.71
N HIS A 73 -0.01 -10.98 6.51
CA HIS A 73 0.53 -11.81 7.58
C HIS A 73 2.05 -11.94 7.41
N VAL A 74 2.82 -11.70 8.47
CA VAL A 74 4.27 -11.85 8.44
C VAL A 74 4.62 -13.34 8.34
N SER A 75 5.46 -13.70 7.37
CA SER A 75 5.89 -15.09 7.22
C SER A 75 6.80 -15.51 8.38
N ILE A 76 6.67 -16.77 8.81
CA ILE A 76 7.43 -17.35 9.95
C ILE A 76 8.94 -17.23 9.72
N ILE A 77 9.39 -17.44 8.47
CA ILE A 77 10.81 -17.33 8.08
C ILE A 77 11.39 -15.95 8.41
N PHE A 78 10.60 -14.87 8.27
CA PHE A 78 11.05 -13.53 8.65
C PHE A 78 10.88 -13.26 10.15
N PHE A 79 9.82 -13.77 10.78
CA PHE A 79 9.57 -13.52 12.20
C PHE A 79 10.64 -14.17 13.11
N ASP A 80 11.12 -15.37 12.75
CA ASP A 80 12.18 -16.06 13.51
C ASP A 80 13.55 -15.38 13.36
N VAL A 81 13.84 -14.75 12.22
CA VAL A 81 15.11 -14.02 12.00
C VAL A 81 15.20 -12.73 12.83
N PHE A 82 14.06 -12.07 13.11
CA PHE A 82 14.02 -10.82 13.87
C PHE A 82 13.72 -11.00 15.37
N ILE A 83 13.38 -12.21 15.83
CA ILE A 83 13.06 -12.52 17.25
C ILE A 83 13.96 -13.63 17.85
N LEU A 84 15.07 -13.99 17.21
CA LEU A 84 16.13 -14.73 17.90
C LEU A 84 16.88 -13.77 18.87
N PRO A 85 17.09 -14.15 20.14
CA PRO A 85 17.77 -13.32 21.14
C PRO A 85 19.24 -13.05 20.82
#